data_AF-A0A2S8PSH9-F1
#
_entry.id   AF-A0A2S8PSH9-F1
#
_cell.length_a   1.000
_cell.length_b   1.000
_cell.length_c   1.000
_cell.angle_alpha   90.00
_cell.angle_beta   90.00
_cell.angle_gamma   90.00
#
_symmetry.space_group_name_H-M   'P 1'
#
loop_
_entity.id
_entity.type
_entity.pdbx_description
1 polymer ?
#
loop_
_entity_poly.entity_id
_entity_poly.type
_entity_poly.pdbx_seq_one_letter_code
_entity_poly.pdbx_strand_id
1 'polypeptide(L)'
;MKTKNPGLALFSFIVYLFLLGPLLIIAVTSFEPGTVLKFPPTGFSLKWYQNIFDVEMFMSTFKTSIIVSLLGNVIAILLGVPAAYALNRVTFRGKDTLNAVFLSPLLIPGIVLGFTLLKYVVIT
;
A
#
# COMPACT_ATOMS: atom_id res chain seq x y z
N MET A 1 -6.63 -6.78 -31.59
CA MET A 1 -6.48 -8.26 -31.51
C MET A 1 -7.13 -8.77 -30.23
N LYS A 2 -8.39 -9.19 -30.27
CA LYS A 2 -9.11 -9.84 -29.14
C LYS A 2 -9.29 -11.31 -29.49
N THR A 3 -8.24 -12.11 -29.36
CA THR A 3 -8.37 -13.57 -29.35
C THR A 3 -8.97 -13.96 -28.00
N LYS A 4 -10.29 -14.18 -27.96
CA LYS A 4 -10.98 -14.71 -26.77
C LYS A 4 -10.54 -16.16 -26.58
N ASN A 5 -9.39 -16.36 -25.93
CA ASN A 5 -8.94 -17.70 -25.54
C ASN A 5 -9.56 -18.06 -24.18
N PRO A 6 -10.55 -18.97 -24.15
CA PRO A 6 -11.26 -19.28 -22.91
C PRO A 6 -10.34 -19.88 -21.84
N GLY A 7 -9.28 -20.60 -22.26
CA GLY A 7 -8.28 -21.16 -21.34
C GLY A 7 -7.46 -20.10 -20.60
N LEU A 8 -7.01 -19.04 -21.30
CA LEU A 8 -6.30 -17.92 -20.66
C LEU A 8 -7.23 -17.12 -19.73
N ALA A 9 -8.49 -16.94 -20.13
CA ALA A 9 -9.48 -16.28 -19.28
C ALA A 9 -9.74 -17.07 -18.00
N LEU A 10 -9.91 -18.39 -18.09
CA LEU A 10 -10.10 -19.26 -16.92
C LEU A 10 -8.88 -19.26 -16.00
N PHE A 11 -7.67 -19.36 -16.57
CA PHE A 11 -6.44 -19.31 -15.80
C PHE A 11 -6.29 -17.98 -15.04
N SER A 12 -6.46 -16.85 -15.73
CA SER A 12 -6.42 -15.52 -15.09
C SER A 12 -7.48 -15.39 -14.00
N PHE A 13 -8.69 -15.91 -14.21
CA PHE A 13 -9.75 -15.90 -13.21
C PHE A 13 -9.35 -16.65 -11.94
N ILE A 14 -8.78 -17.86 -12.08
CA ILE A 14 -8.29 -18.66 -10.94
C ILE A 14 -7.18 -17.92 -10.19
N VAL A 15 -6.25 -17.28 -10.90
CA VAL A 15 -5.18 -16.49 -10.29
C VAL A 15 -5.75 -15.32 -9.48
N TYR A 16 -6.68 -14.55 -10.06
CA TYR A 16 -7.32 -13.45 -9.33
C TYR A 16 -8.15 -13.94 -8.13
N LEU A 17 -8.84 -15.07 -8.27
CA LEU A 17 -9.59 -15.66 -7.17
C LEU A 17 -8.66 -16.08 -6.02
N PHE A 18 -7.50 -16.64 -6.33
CA PHE A 18 -6.49 -17.00 -5.33
C PHE A 18 -5.90 -15.76 -4.64
N LEU A 19 -5.54 -14.72 -5.41
CA LEU A 19 -4.95 -13.50 -4.88
C LEU A 19 -5.94 -12.66 -4.05
N LEU A 20 -7.19 -12.56 -4.51
CA LEU A 20 -8.22 -11.74 -3.86
C LEU A 20 -9.06 -12.54 -2.85
N GLY A 21 -9.04 -13.87 -2.91
CA GLY A 21 -9.84 -14.75 -2.05
C GLY A 21 -9.70 -14.45 -0.56
N PRO A 22 -8.47 -14.36 0.00
CA PRO A 22 -8.28 -14.00 1.41
C PRO A 22 -8.84 -12.61 1.76
N LEU A 23 -8.73 -11.63 0.85
CA LEU A 23 -9.31 -10.30 1.05
C LEU A 23 -10.83 -10.35 1.08
N LEU A 24 -11.44 -11.17 0.22
CA LEU A 24 -12.89 -11.41 0.22
C LEU A 24 -13.35 -12.08 1.51
N ILE A 25 -12.60 -13.06 2.01
CA ILE A 25 -12.89 -13.69 3.30
C ILE A 25 -12.89 -12.63 4.40
N ILE A 26 -11.83 -11.83 4.51
CA ILE A 26 -11.74 -10.75 5.52
C ILE A 26 -12.91 -9.77 5.38
N ALA A 27 -13.22 -9.34 4.15
CA ALA A 27 -14.31 -8.41 3.87
C ALA A 27 -15.71 -8.98 4.17
N VAL A 28 -15.91 -10.29 4.05
CA VAL A 28 -17.18 -10.93 4.45
C VAL A 28 -17.22 -11.10 5.97
N THR A 29 -16.11 -11.50 6.59
CA THR A 29 -16.05 -11.66 8.05
C THR A 29 -16.13 -10.35 8.82
N SER A 30 -15.88 -9.18 8.21
CA SER A 30 -16.05 -7.89 8.88
C SER A 30 -17.50 -7.58 9.26
N PHE A 31 -18.47 -8.28 8.66
CA PHE A 31 -19.88 -8.21 9.02
C PHE A 31 -20.27 -9.16 10.17
N GLU A 32 -19.34 -9.96 10.69
CA GLU A 32 -19.60 -10.87 11.81
C GLU A 32 -19.90 -10.06 13.11
N PRO A 33 -21.02 -10.32 13.80
CA PRO A 33 -21.34 -9.63 15.06
C PRO A 33 -20.41 -10.01 16.23
N GLY A 34 -19.84 -11.22 16.18
CA GLY A 34 -18.95 -11.76 17.21
C GLY A 34 -17.61 -11.02 17.34
N THR A 35 -16.90 -11.29 18.43
CA THR A 35 -15.56 -10.75 18.71
C THR A 35 -14.43 -11.62 18.17
N VAL A 36 -14.77 -12.79 17.64
CA VAL A 36 -13.81 -13.74 17.06
C VAL A 36 -14.01 -13.78 15.55
N LEU A 37 -12.91 -13.64 14.82
CA LEU A 37 -12.89 -13.84 13.36
C LEU A 37 -13.33 -15.28 13.04
N LYS A 38 -14.51 -15.39 12.42
CA LYS A 38 -15.10 -16.67 12.02
C LYS A 38 -15.65 -16.56 10.61
N PHE A 39 -15.34 -17.57 9.79
CA PHE A 39 -15.88 -17.71 8.44
C PHE A 39 -16.54 -19.09 8.29
N PRO A 40 -17.76 -19.18 7.73
CA PRO A 40 -18.66 -18.08 7.35
C PRO A 40 -19.20 -17.32 8.57
N PRO A 41 -19.57 -16.04 8.42
CA PRO A 41 -20.19 -15.26 9.49
C PRO A 41 -21.53 -15.87 9.90
N THR A 42 -21.82 -15.84 11.20
CA THR A 42 -23.06 -16.33 11.83
C THR A 42 -24.24 -15.38 11.63
N GLY A 43 -23.95 -14.11 11.37
CA GLY A 43 -24.94 -13.08 11.09
C GLY A 43 -24.35 -11.90 10.34
N PHE A 44 -25.19 -10.92 10.03
CA PHE A 44 -24.78 -9.67 9.40
C PHE A 44 -24.91 -8.52 10.41
N SER A 45 -23.83 -7.78 10.63
CA SER A 45 -23.79 -6.65 11.55
C SER A 45 -22.85 -5.56 11.05
N LEU A 46 -23.23 -4.30 11.29
CA LEU A 46 -22.39 -3.12 11.08
C LEU A 46 -21.73 -2.64 12.37
N LYS A 47 -21.80 -3.43 13.45
CA LYS A 47 -21.28 -3.08 14.78
C LYS A 47 -19.84 -2.57 14.73
N TRP A 48 -18.95 -3.29 14.05
CA TRP A 48 -17.53 -2.91 13.97
C TRP A 48 -17.29 -1.65 13.14
N TYR A 49 -18.12 -1.40 12.14
CA TYR A 49 -18.07 -0.16 11.35
C TYR A 49 -18.52 1.06 12.16
N GLN A 50 -19.51 0.90 13.04
CA GLN A 50 -19.94 1.96 13.95
C GLN A 50 -18.91 2.20 15.06
N ASN A 51 -18.37 1.12 15.61
CA ASN A 51 -17.37 1.15 16.69
C ASN A 51 -16.09 1.90 16.29
N ILE A 52 -15.78 2.04 15.00
CA ILE A 52 -14.66 2.86 14.51
C ILE A 52 -14.75 4.30 15.02
N PHE A 53 -15.95 4.87 15.09
CA PHE A 53 -16.17 6.25 15.52
C PHE A 53 -16.10 6.41 17.04
N ASP A 54 -16.39 5.35 17.79
CA ASP A 54 -16.34 5.35 19.25
C ASP A 54 -14.90 5.23 19.79
N VAL A 55 -13.96 4.72 18.97
CA VAL A 55 -12.56 4.53 19.34
C VAL A 55 -11.71 5.72 18.87
N GLU A 56 -11.47 6.68 19.75
CA GLU A 56 -10.70 7.90 19.46
C GLU A 56 -9.28 7.61 18.91
N MET A 57 -8.62 6.59 19.46
CA MET A 57 -7.30 6.14 18.99
C MET A 57 -7.34 5.70 17.51
N PHE A 58 -8.43 5.07 17.08
CA PHE A 58 -8.59 4.65 15.69
C PHE A 58 -8.74 5.86 14.77
N MET A 59 -9.64 6.79 15.14
CA MET A 59 -9.91 7.99 14.32
C MET A 59 -8.68 8.90 14.19
N SER A 60 -7.94 9.11 15.28
CA SER A 60 -6.70 9.89 15.25
C SER A 60 -5.64 9.23 14.38
N THR A 61 -5.41 7.92 14.52
CA THR A 61 -4.43 7.17 13.70
C THR A 61 -4.83 7.13 12.23
N PHE A 62 -6.12 6.97 11.93
CA PHE A 62 -6.66 7.00 10.57
C PHE A 62 -6.41 8.35 9.90
N LYS A 63 -6.70 9.45 10.60
CA LYS A 63 -6.47 10.82 10.09
C LYS A 63 -4.99 11.05 9.80
N THR A 64 -4.10 10.68 10.73
CA THR A 64 -2.65 10.79 10.52
C THR A 64 -2.19 9.99 9.31
N SER A 65 -2.67 8.75 9.15
CA SER A 65 -2.32 7.89 8.02
C SER A 65 -2.74 8.50 6.68
N ILE A 66 -3.94 9.08 6.59
CA ILE A 66 -4.40 9.77 5.38
C ILE A 66 -3.54 10.99 5.08
N ILE A 67 -3.30 11.85 6.06
CA ILE A 67 -2.54 13.09 5.83
C ILE A 67 -1.11 12.77 5.39
N VAL A 68 -0.43 11.87 6.11
CA VAL A 68 0.95 11.49 5.82
C VAL A 68 1.07 10.81 4.45
N SER A 69 0.18 9.87 4.14
CA SER A 69 0.21 9.18 2.84
C SER A 69 -0.11 10.10 1.68
N LEU A 70 -1.06 11.03 1.83
CA LEU A 70 -1.42 11.97 0.78
C LEU A 70 -0.29 12.97 0.50
N LEU A 71 0.25 13.61 1.54
CA LEU A 71 1.36 14.55 1.39
C LEU A 71 2.61 13.85 0.85
N GLY A 72 2.93 12.67 1.37
CA GLY A 72 4.04 11.85 0.89
C GLY A 72 3.90 11.51 -0.59
N ASN A 73 2.73 11.07 -1.03
CA ASN A 73 2.47 10.75 -2.44
C ASN A 73 2.56 11.98 -3.34
N VAL A 74 2.00 13.12 -2.93
CA VAL A 74 2.06 14.36 -3.71
C VAL A 74 3.52 14.79 -3.91
N ILE A 75 4.31 14.83 -2.84
CA ILE A 75 5.73 15.18 -2.91
C ILE A 75 6.48 14.17 -3.78
N ALA A 76 6.23 12.87 -3.59
CA ALA A 76 6.87 11.82 -4.38
C ALA A 76 6.57 11.94 -5.87
N ILE A 77 5.34 12.29 -6.26
CA ILE A 77 4.97 12.50 -7.66
C ILE A 77 5.62 13.76 -8.22
N LEU A 78 5.55 14.87 -7.47
CA LEU A 78 6.09 16.16 -7.91
C LEU A 78 7.60 16.11 -8.13
N LEU A 79 8.34 15.33 -7.33
CA LEU A 79 9.78 15.18 -7.48
C LEU A 79 10.15 13.99 -8.39
N GLY A 80 9.49 12.85 -8.20
CA GLY A 80 9.80 11.60 -8.87
C GLY A 80 9.47 11.60 -10.35
N VAL A 81 8.35 12.19 -10.77
CA VAL A 81 7.96 12.20 -12.20
C VAL A 81 8.93 13.03 -13.04
N PRO A 82 9.28 14.29 -12.67
CA PRO A 82 10.28 15.06 -13.41
C PRO A 82 11.67 14.40 -13.38
N ALA A 83 12.09 13.85 -12.24
CA ALA A 83 13.37 13.15 -12.12
C ALA A 83 13.44 11.92 -13.05
N ALA A 84 12.40 11.08 -13.04
CA ALA A 84 12.31 9.92 -13.93
C ALA A 84 12.28 10.33 -15.41
N TYR A 85 11.57 11.41 -15.73
CA TYR A 85 11.52 11.96 -17.10
C TYR A 85 12.90 12.43 -17.56
N ALA A 86 13.59 13.25 -16.76
CA ALA A 86 14.91 13.77 -17.07
C ALA A 86 15.94 12.64 -17.22
N LEU A 87 15.93 11.68 -16.30
CA LEU A 87 16.82 10.52 -16.35
C LEU A 87 16.58 9.64 -17.57
N ASN A 88 15.34 9.48 -18.04
CA ASN A 88 15.07 8.62 -19.19
C ASN A 88 15.24 9.34 -20.54
N ARG A 89 14.88 10.63 -20.63
CA ARG A 89 14.80 11.36 -21.90
C ARG A 89 15.97 12.29 -22.18
N VAL A 90 16.77 12.65 -21.17
CA VAL A 90 17.88 13.60 -21.31
C VAL A 90 19.21 12.92 -21.03
N THR A 91 20.24 13.31 -21.77
CA THR A 91 21.64 12.92 -21.53
C THR A 91 22.37 14.08 -20.88
N PHE A 92 22.91 13.88 -19.68
CA PHE A 92 23.67 14.88 -18.94
C PHE A 92 24.80 14.22 -18.13
N ARG A 93 25.81 15.00 -17.76
CA ARG A 93 26.96 14.52 -16.97
C ARG A 93 26.51 14.24 -15.53
N GLY A 94 26.80 13.05 -15.00
CA GLY A 94 26.39 12.62 -13.64
C GLY A 94 25.07 11.84 -13.58
N LYS A 95 24.44 11.53 -14.72
CA LYS A 95 23.22 10.72 -14.81
C LYS A 95 23.32 9.38 -14.08
N ASP A 96 24.42 8.65 -14.26
CA ASP A 96 24.60 7.33 -13.66
C ASP A 96 24.76 7.40 -12.13
N THR A 97 25.45 8.42 -11.64
CA THR A 97 25.54 8.69 -10.20
C THR A 97 24.17 8.99 -9.61
N LEU A 98 23.37 9.84 -10.28
CA LEU A 98 22.04 10.19 -9.80
C LEU A 98 21.09 8.97 -9.82
N ASN A 99 21.16 8.13 -10.87
CA ASN A 99 20.47 6.85 -10.93
C ASN A 99 20.88 5.94 -9.75
N ALA A 100 22.17 5.81 -9.47
CA ALA A 100 22.67 5.00 -8.36
C ALA A 100 22.16 5.51 -7.01
N VAL A 101 22.12 6.83 -6.80
CA VAL A 101 21.56 7.44 -5.58
C VAL A 101 20.07 7.11 -5.44
N PHE A 102 19.27 7.27 -6.50
CA PHE A 102 17.83 6.96 -6.44
C PHE A 102 17.52 5.47 -6.25
N LEU A 103 18.38 4.58 -6.75
CA LEU A 103 18.22 3.14 -6.58
C LEU A 103 18.77 2.65 -5.23
N SER A 104 19.69 3.38 -4.60
CA SER A 104 20.32 2.96 -3.34
C SER A 104 19.34 2.60 -2.21
N PRO A 105 18.22 3.30 -1.98
CA PRO A 105 17.28 2.95 -0.90
C PRO A 105 16.57 1.61 -1.14
N LEU A 106 16.46 1.15 -2.40
CA LEU A 106 15.86 -0.15 -2.73
C LEU A 106 16.75 -1.31 -2.28
N LEU A 107 18.06 -1.07 -2.16
CA LEU A 107 19.03 -2.07 -1.69
C LEU A 107 19.10 -2.11 -0.15
N ILE A 108 18.71 -1.03 0.52
CA ILE A 108 18.76 -0.94 1.98
C ILE A 108 17.50 -1.61 2.56
N PRO A 109 17.64 -2.54 3.51
CA PRO A 109 16.48 -3.12 4.19
C PRO A 109 15.63 -2.04 4.85
N GLY A 110 14.30 -2.10 4.66
CA GLY A 110 13.39 -1.05 5.16
C GLY A 110 13.49 -0.80 6.67
N ILE A 111 13.78 -1.83 7.47
CA ILE A 111 13.99 -1.72 8.93
C ILE A 111 15.19 -0.80 9.25
N VAL A 112 16.27 -0.90 8.48
CA VAL A 112 17.48 -0.09 8.68
C VAL A 112 17.16 1.38 8.40
N LEU A 113 16.49 1.67 7.28
CA LEU A 113 16.05 3.03 6.96
C LEU A 113 15.15 3.61 8.04
N GLY A 114 14.17 2.84 8.52
CA GLY A 114 13.26 3.27 9.59
C GLY A 114 14.00 3.62 10.88
N PHE A 115 14.94 2.76 11.31
CA PHE A 115 15.76 3.01 12.49
C PHE A 115 16.64 4.25 12.34
N THR A 116 17.29 4.42 11.19
CA THR A 116 18.13 5.60 10.91
C THR A 116 17.32 6.88 10.97
N LEU A 117 16.13 6.92 10.36
CA LEU A 117 15.26 8.08 10.42
C LEU A 117 14.85 8.41 11.86
N LEU A 118 14.43 7.41 12.65
CA LEU A 118 14.09 7.61 14.06
C LEU A 118 15.27 8.21 14.84
N LYS A 119 16.46 7.62 14.70
CA LYS A 119 17.65 8.05 15.44
C LYS A 119 18.09 9.47 15.10
N TYR A 120 18.14 9.82 13.81
CA TYR A 120 18.73 11.08 13.37
C TYR A 120 17.73 12.23 13.16
N VAL A 121 16.44 11.94 12.97
CA VAL A 121 15.41 12.97 12.73
C VAL A 121 14.57 13.25 13.98
N VAL A 122 14.36 12.23 14.82
CA VAL A 122 13.46 12.36 16.00
C VAL A 122 14.25 12.46 17.29
N ILE A 123 15.29 11.63 17.46
CA ILE A 123 16.02 11.52 18.73
C ILE A 123 17.19 12.51 18.82
N THR A 124 17.74 12.95 17.69
CA THR A 124 18.79 13.99 17.62
C THR A 124 18.13 15.35 17.41
#